data_AF-A0A958AFF8-F1
#
_entry.id   AF-A0A958AFF8-F1
#
_cell.length_a   1.000
_cell.length_b   1.000
_cell.length_c   1.000
_cell.angle_alpha   90.00
_cell.angle_beta   90.00
_cell.angle_gamma   90.00
#
_symmetry.space_group_name_H-M   'P 1'
#
loop_
_entity.id
_entity.type
_entity.pdbx_description
1 polymer ?
#
loop_
_entity_poly.entity_id
_entity_poly.type
_entity_poly.pdbx_seq_one_letter_code
_entity_poly.pdbx_strand_id
1 'polypeptide(L)'
;MSLLTTANPRPSSFQIWLLASRPKTLPAAAAPVIVGTAVAISENVFSLGPAVAALLGALLLQIGANFANDVFDFKKGADTTTRLGPLRVTQAGLLSPQQVMVGMWVVFGLATLIGLYLVFVGGWPIVVIGLLSIASGIAYTGGPFPLGYNGLGDLFVFIFFGLVAVCGTYYVQAGTVSPASIWAAVPIGLLATAILVVNNLRDIDTDRAAGKKTLAVRFGRRATQVEYFLLLGLSYAIPVLIWLAGIASAWVLL
;
A
#
# COMPACT_ATOMS: atom_id res chain seq x y z
N MET A 1 -25.57 29.16 35.02
CA MET A 1 -24.21 29.41 34.50
C MET A 1 -23.89 28.31 33.50
N SER A 2 -24.21 28.56 32.23
CA SER A 2 -24.13 27.59 31.13
C SER A 2 -22.66 27.39 30.74
N LEU A 3 -22.10 26.21 31.02
CA LEU A 3 -20.82 25.79 30.47
C LEU A 3 -20.98 25.65 28.96
N LEU A 4 -20.57 26.70 28.23
CA LEU A 4 -20.37 26.65 26.79
C LEU A 4 -19.36 25.54 26.51
N THR A 5 -19.86 24.41 26.03
CA THR A 5 -19.07 23.41 25.31
C THR A 5 -18.30 24.14 24.23
N THR A 6 -16.99 24.28 24.42
CA THR A 6 -16.07 24.68 23.35
C THR A 6 -16.11 23.57 22.31
N ALA A 7 -17.02 23.69 21.35
CA ALA A 7 -17.03 22.84 20.18
C ALA A 7 -15.66 22.98 19.54
N ASN A 8 -14.88 21.90 19.51
CA ASN A 8 -13.62 21.88 18.79
C ASN A 8 -13.86 22.45 17.38
N PRO A 9 -13.06 23.41 16.91
CA PRO A 9 -13.25 23.99 15.60
C PRO A 9 -13.22 22.88 14.56
N ARG A 10 -14.16 22.91 13.61
CA ARG A 10 -14.18 21.95 12.51
C ARG A 10 -12.81 21.96 11.81
N PRO A 11 -12.22 20.80 11.50
CA PRO A 11 -10.92 20.74 10.83
C PRO A 11 -10.97 21.51 9.51
N SER A 12 -9.86 22.13 9.12
CA SER A 12 -9.76 22.81 7.83
C SER A 12 -9.84 21.81 6.67
N SER A 13 -10.22 22.28 5.48
CA SER A 13 -10.27 21.42 4.27
C SER A 13 -8.96 20.66 4.05
N PHE A 14 -7.82 21.34 4.22
CA PHE A 14 -6.50 20.72 4.12
C PHE A 14 -6.31 19.59 5.14
N GLN A 15 -6.69 19.81 6.40
CA GLN A 15 -6.58 18.78 7.45
C GLN A 15 -7.47 17.56 7.15
N ILE A 16 -8.67 17.77 6.60
CA ILE A 16 -9.58 16.68 6.23
C ILE A 16 -8.98 15.85 5.09
N TRP A 17 -8.43 16.49 4.06
CA TRP A 17 -7.78 15.77 2.95
C TRP A 17 -6.47 15.08 3.37
N LEU A 18 -5.72 15.69 4.28
CA LEU A 18 -4.55 15.05 4.90
C LEU A 18 -4.97 13.83 5.73
N LEU A 19 -6.10 13.87 6.42
CA LEU A 19 -6.63 12.71 7.13
C LEU A 19 -7.06 11.61 6.15
N ALA A 20 -7.76 12.00 5.08
CA ALA A 20 -8.23 11.08 4.03
C ALA A 20 -7.07 10.35 3.35
N SER A 21 -5.91 11.00 3.19
CA SER A 21 -4.73 10.41 2.52
C SER A 21 -4.03 9.34 3.35
N ARG A 22 -4.36 9.25 4.65
CA ARG A 22 -3.81 8.32 5.65
C ARG A 22 -2.27 8.33 5.70
N PRO A 23 -1.63 9.40 6.20
CA PRO A 23 -0.18 9.56 6.20
C PRO A 23 0.58 8.39 6.84
N LYS A 24 -0.02 7.73 7.83
CA LYS A 24 0.54 6.54 8.49
C LYS A 24 0.70 5.32 7.58
N THR A 25 0.04 5.27 6.42
CA THR A 25 0.21 4.19 5.43
C THR A 25 1.26 4.51 4.38
N LEU A 26 1.67 5.77 4.23
CA LEU A 26 2.61 6.18 3.19
C LEU A 26 4.02 5.57 3.33
N PRO A 27 4.55 5.32 4.54
CA PRO A 27 5.81 4.59 4.68
C PRO A 27 5.80 3.21 4.01
N ALA A 28 4.65 2.51 4.00
CA ALA A 28 4.54 1.22 3.33
C ALA A 28 4.70 1.33 1.80
N ALA A 29 4.31 2.45 1.20
CA ALA A 29 4.51 2.73 -0.22
C ALA A 29 5.90 3.30 -0.54
N ALA A 30 6.51 4.02 0.40
CA ALA A 30 7.84 4.60 0.23
C ALA A 30 8.97 3.57 0.39
N ALA A 31 8.86 2.66 1.38
CA ALA A 31 9.90 1.69 1.69
C ALA A 31 10.32 0.81 0.48
N PRO A 32 9.40 0.27 -0.34
CA PRO A 32 9.76 -0.45 -1.56
C PRO A 32 10.60 0.38 -2.54
N VAL A 33 10.25 1.65 -2.73
CA VAL A 33 10.98 2.55 -3.63
C VAL A 33 12.37 2.85 -3.09
N ILE A 34 12.49 3.07 -1.78
CA ILE A 34 13.79 3.28 -1.12
C ILE A 34 14.68 2.04 -1.33
N VAL A 35 14.16 0.84 -1.11
CA VAL A 35 14.93 -0.40 -1.30
C VAL A 35 15.29 -0.64 -2.76
N GLY A 36 14.35 -0.48 -3.70
CA GLY A 36 14.65 -0.62 -5.13
C GLY A 36 15.72 0.39 -5.59
N THR A 37 15.70 1.59 -5.05
CA THR A 37 16.71 2.63 -5.30
C THR A 37 18.06 2.28 -4.65
N ALA A 38 18.06 1.74 -3.44
CA ALA A 38 19.27 1.29 -2.77
C ALA A 38 19.98 0.17 -3.55
N VAL A 39 19.21 -0.76 -4.13
CA VAL A 39 19.75 -1.79 -5.05
C VAL A 39 20.33 -1.13 -6.30
N ALA A 40 19.65 -0.16 -6.90
CA ALA A 40 20.17 0.56 -8.06
C ALA A 40 21.49 1.32 -7.75
N ILE A 41 21.61 1.89 -6.55
CA ILE A 41 22.85 2.52 -6.07
C ILE A 41 23.97 1.49 -5.92
N SER A 42 23.69 0.34 -5.29
CA SER A 42 24.71 -0.69 -5.05
C SER A 42 25.23 -1.34 -6.34
N GLU A 43 24.40 -1.37 -7.39
CA GLU A 43 24.75 -1.88 -8.72
C GLU A 43 25.22 -0.78 -9.69
N ASN A 44 25.44 0.46 -9.21
CA ASN A 44 25.92 1.62 -10.00
C ASN A 44 25.05 2.02 -11.19
N VAL A 45 23.74 1.79 -11.10
CA VAL A 45 22.73 2.12 -12.13
C VAL A 45 21.71 3.16 -11.64
N PHE A 46 22.05 3.88 -10.57
CA PHE A 46 21.18 4.89 -9.97
C PHE A 46 20.84 6.02 -10.93
N SER A 47 19.55 6.41 -10.95
CA SER A 47 19.08 7.57 -11.71
C SER A 47 18.06 8.36 -10.89
N LEU A 48 18.42 9.59 -10.52
CA LEU A 48 17.65 10.43 -9.60
C LEU A 48 16.23 10.73 -10.11
N GLY A 49 16.09 11.09 -11.39
CA GLY A 49 14.80 11.44 -11.99
C GLY A 49 13.77 10.31 -11.88
N PRO A 50 14.07 9.10 -12.40
CA PRO A 50 13.23 7.92 -12.27
C PRO A 50 12.96 7.51 -10.82
N ALA A 51 13.96 7.61 -9.92
CA ALA A 51 13.77 7.29 -8.50
C ALA A 51 12.76 8.23 -7.81
N VAL A 52 12.90 9.54 -8.01
CA VAL A 52 11.95 10.54 -7.46
C VAL A 52 10.56 10.37 -8.07
N ALA A 53 10.48 10.14 -9.38
CA ALA A 53 9.21 9.88 -10.05
C ALA A 53 8.54 8.59 -9.54
N ALA A 54 9.30 7.51 -9.33
CA ALA A 54 8.76 6.28 -8.74
C ALA A 54 8.23 6.51 -7.31
N LEU A 55 8.93 7.31 -6.49
CA LEU A 55 8.47 7.66 -5.15
C LEU A 55 7.16 8.44 -5.18
N LEU A 56 7.10 9.50 -5.99
CA LEU A 56 5.90 10.32 -6.13
C LEU A 56 4.72 9.49 -6.68
N GLY A 57 4.98 8.65 -7.68
CA GLY A 57 3.99 7.73 -8.25
C GLY A 57 3.45 6.74 -7.21
N ALA A 58 4.33 6.09 -6.44
CA ALA A 58 3.94 5.15 -5.39
C ALA A 58 3.11 5.82 -4.29
N LEU A 59 3.50 7.01 -3.85
CA LEU A 59 2.74 7.79 -2.85
C LEU A 59 1.37 8.19 -3.38
N LEU A 60 1.27 8.69 -4.61
CA LEU A 60 -0.01 9.06 -5.22
C LEU A 60 -0.91 7.84 -5.40
N LEU A 61 -0.38 6.71 -5.88
CA LEU A 61 -1.14 5.45 -5.99
C LEU A 61 -1.66 4.98 -4.64
N GLN A 62 -0.84 5.07 -3.58
CA GLN A 62 -1.27 4.73 -2.21
C GLN A 62 -2.38 5.66 -1.70
N ILE A 63 -2.28 6.96 -1.96
CA ILE A 63 -3.31 7.94 -1.57
C ILE A 63 -4.61 7.66 -2.34
N GLY A 64 -4.52 7.39 -3.66
CA GLY A 64 -5.67 7.01 -4.48
C GLY A 64 -6.34 5.73 -3.99
N ALA A 65 -5.56 4.71 -3.65
CA ALA A 65 -6.08 3.47 -3.05
C ALA A 65 -6.73 3.71 -1.67
N ASN A 66 -6.19 4.64 -0.87
CA ASN A 66 -6.81 5.03 0.40
C ASN A 66 -8.17 5.71 0.20
N PHE A 67 -8.30 6.59 -0.80
CA PHE A 67 -9.57 7.21 -1.15
C PHE A 67 -10.57 6.19 -1.70
N ALA A 68 -10.13 5.27 -2.57
CA ALA A 68 -10.93 4.16 -3.06
C ALA A 68 -11.48 3.33 -1.89
N ASN A 69 -10.60 2.92 -0.98
CA ASN A 69 -10.97 2.15 0.20
C ASN A 69 -11.99 2.87 1.08
N ASP A 70 -11.85 4.19 1.28
CA ASP A 70 -12.80 4.99 2.05
C ASP A 70 -14.19 5.02 1.38
N VAL A 71 -14.25 5.39 0.10
CA VAL A 71 -15.53 5.59 -0.59
C VAL A 71 -16.27 4.28 -0.90
N PHE A 72 -15.56 3.21 -1.25
CA PHE A 72 -16.20 1.94 -1.63
C PHE A 72 -16.69 1.14 -0.42
N ASP A 73 -15.95 1.14 0.68
CA ASP A 73 -16.41 0.50 1.91
C ASP A 73 -17.60 1.26 2.52
N PHE A 74 -17.61 2.60 2.47
CA PHE A 74 -18.77 3.40 2.87
C PHE A 74 -20.01 3.02 2.07
N LYS A 75 -19.89 2.97 0.73
CA LYS A 75 -21.01 2.56 -0.16
C LYS A 75 -21.50 1.14 0.09
N LYS A 76 -20.64 0.25 0.60
CA LYS A 76 -20.98 -1.14 0.96
C LYS A 76 -21.53 -1.29 2.38
N GLY A 77 -21.52 -0.22 3.19
CA GLY A 77 -21.93 -0.27 4.59
C GLY A 77 -20.94 -1.01 5.49
N ALA A 78 -19.69 -1.22 5.05
CA ALA A 78 -18.66 -1.89 5.84
C ALA A 78 -18.05 -0.98 6.93
N ASP A 79 -18.24 0.34 6.81
CA ASP A 79 -17.79 1.32 7.78
C ASP A 79 -18.88 1.61 8.82
N THR A 80 -18.86 0.86 9.92
CA THR A 80 -19.78 1.02 11.05
C THR A 80 -19.12 1.78 12.20
N THR A 81 -19.91 2.26 13.16
CA THR A 81 -19.41 2.92 14.38
C THR A 81 -18.58 2.01 15.28
N THR A 82 -18.66 0.69 15.09
CA THR A 82 -17.90 -0.31 15.85
C THR A 82 -16.52 -0.61 15.28
N ARG A 83 -16.15 0.01 14.15
CA ARG A 83 -14.83 -0.16 13.52
C ARG A 83 -13.72 0.44 14.39
N LEU A 84 -12.66 -0.32 14.61
CA LEU A 84 -11.53 0.05 15.47
C LEU A 84 -10.39 0.79 14.74
N GLY A 85 -10.38 0.78 13.41
CA GLY A 85 -9.34 1.40 12.61
C GLY A 85 -9.38 2.94 12.59
N PRO A 86 -8.39 3.61 11.97
CA PRO A 86 -8.33 5.06 11.87
C PRO A 86 -9.60 5.67 11.26
N LEU A 87 -9.95 6.89 11.68
CA LEU A 87 -11.14 7.59 11.20
C LEU A 87 -11.20 7.64 9.66
N ARG A 88 -12.39 7.39 9.12
CA ARG A 88 -12.69 7.51 7.69
C ARG A 88 -13.54 8.74 7.44
N VAL A 89 -13.14 9.54 6.45
CA VAL A 89 -13.70 10.87 6.25
C VAL A 89 -15.11 10.84 5.68
N THR A 90 -15.46 9.80 4.89
CA THR A 90 -16.84 9.62 4.40
C THR A 90 -17.78 9.19 5.52
N GLN A 91 -17.39 8.18 6.30
CA GLN A 91 -18.17 7.69 7.43
C GLN A 91 -18.35 8.74 8.53
N ALA A 92 -17.35 9.60 8.77
CA ALA A 92 -17.45 10.71 9.71
C ALA A 92 -18.25 11.92 9.18
N GLY A 93 -18.71 11.89 7.93
CA GLY A 93 -19.44 13.01 7.31
C GLY A 93 -18.58 14.26 7.06
N LEU A 94 -17.25 14.12 7.08
CA LEU A 94 -16.32 15.23 6.83
C LEU A 94 -16.19 15.56 5.34
N LEU A 95 -16.32 14.53 4.48
CA LEU A 95 -16.44 14.67 3.03
C LEU A 95 -17.57 13.78 2.52
N SER A 96 -18.29 14.24 1.50
CA SER A 96 -19.27 13.41 0.81
C SER A 96 -18.59 12.28 0.02
N PRO A 97 -19.27 11.14 -0.20
CA PRO A 97 -18.76 10.07 -1.04
C PRO A 97 -18.38 10.55 -2.45
N GLN A 98 -19.12 11.51 -3.00
CA GLN A 98 -18.84 12.12 -4.30
C GLN A 98 -17.53 12.92 -4.27
N GLN A 99 -17.29 13.70 -3.22
CA GLN A 99 -16.03 14.46 -3.06
C GLN A 99 -14.83 13.51 -3.02
N VAL A 100 -14.90 12.44 -2.21
CA VAL A 100 -13.80 11.46 -2.11
C VAL A 100 -13.61 10.69 -3.41
N MET A 101 -14.68 10.36 -4.13
CA MET A 101 -14.61 9.74 -5.46
C MET A 101 -13.90 10.64 -6.48
N VAL A 102 -14.20 11.95 -6.50
CA VAL A 102 -13.51 12.91 -7.37
C VAL A 102 -12.04 13.03 -6.97
N GLY A 103 -11.75 13.14 -5.67
CA GLY A 103 -10.37 13.17 -5.16
C GLY A 103 -9.57 11.93 -5.56
N MET A 104 -10.18 10.74 -5.52
CA MET A 104 -9.59 9.48 -5.98
C MET A 104 -9.15 9.58 -7.44
N TRP A 105 -10.04 10.00 -8.34
CA TRP A 105 -9.71 10.12 -9.76
C TRP A 105 -8.71 11.22 -10.06
N VAL A 106 -8.75 12.34 -9.33
CA VAL A 106 -7.72 13.40 -9.46
C VAL A 106 -6.35 12.86 -9.08
N VAL A 107 -6.24 12.16 -7.95
CA VAL A 107 -4.95 11.59 -7.49
C VAL A 107 -4.45 10.50 -8.44
N PHE A 108 -5.31 9.62 -8.96
CA PHE A 108 -4.91 8.65 -9.98
C PHE A 108 -4.53 9.31 -11.30
N GLY A 109 -5.18 10.42 -11.68
CA GLY A 109 -4.77 11.24 -12.81
C GLY A 109 -3.36 11.81 -12.64
N LEU A 110 -3.05 12.38 -11.47
CA LEU A 110 -1.71 12.85 -11.14
C LEU A 110 -0.67 11.72 -11.14
N ALA A 111 -1.01 10.56 -10.57
CA ALA A 111 -0.14 9.38 -10.63
C ALA A 111 0.11 8.93 -12.08
N THR A 112 -0.90 9.02 -12.94
CA THR A 112 -0.78 8.69 -14.37
C THR A 112 0.16 9.66 -15.09
N LEU A 113 0.13 10.97 -14.79
CA LEU A 113 1.07 11.94 -15.37
C LEU A 113 2.53 11.61 -15.02
N ILE A 114 2.79 11.23 -13.77
CA ILE A 114 4.11 10.72 -13.36
C ILE A 114 4.44 9.40 -14.08
N GLY A 115 3.45 8.52 -14.21
CA GLY A 115 3.56 7.27 -14.97
C GLY A 115 3.95 7.48 -16.43
N LEU A 116 3.45 8.53 -17.10
CA LEU A 116 3.82 8.84 -18.49
C LEU A 116 5.32 9.16 -18.63
N TYR A 117 5.89 9.90 -17.67
CA TYR A 117 7.33 10.10 -17.62
C TYR A 117 8.07 8.76 -17.41
N LEU A 118 7.61 7.93 -16.48
CA LEU A 118 8.22 6.60 -16.26
C LEU A 118 8.07 5.67 -17.47
N VAL A 119 7.01 5.79 -18.27
CA VAL A 119 6.85 5.07 -19.55
C VAL A 119 7.84 5.58 -20.59
N PHE A 120 8.11 6.88 -20.65
CA PHE A 120 9.15 7.42 -21.52
C PHE A 120 10.54 6.86 -21.18
N VAL A 121 10.83 6.65 -19.89
CA VAL A 121 12.11 6.11 -19.41
C VAL A 121 12.19 4.58 -19.54
N GLY A 122 11.20 3.85 -19.03
CA GLY A 122 11.20 2.39 -18.89
C GLY A 122 10.40 1.64 -19.94
N GLY A 123 9.74 2.34 -20.87
CA GLY A 123 8.97 1.72 -21.94
C GLY A 123 7.62 1.11 -21.52
N TRP A 124 7.08 0.25 -22.39
CA TRP A 124 5.73 -0.29 -22.28
C TRP A 124 5.43 -1.12 -21.01
N PRO A 125 6.38 -1.82 -20.35
CA PRO A 125 6.06 -2.57 -19.13
C PRO A 125 5.49 -1.68 -18.01
N ILE A 126 5.89 -0.40 -17.98
CA ILE A 126 5.38 0.59 -17.02
C ILE A 126 3.90 0.89 -17.24
N VAL A 127 3.41 0.84 -18.48
CA VAL A 127 1.97 0.99 -18.78
C VAL A 127 1.19 -0.12 -18.09
N VAL A 128 1.65 -1.38 -18.21
CA VAL A 128 1.00 -2.53 -17.58
C VAL A 128 1.03 -2.41 -16.07
N ILE A 129 2.18 -2.08 -15.48
CA ILE A 129 2.32 -1.88 -14.03
C ILE A 129 1.38 -0.78 -13.53
N GLY A 130 1.33 0.37 -14.21
CA GLY A 130 0.48 1.50 -13.83
C GLY A 130 -1.00 1.15 -13.89
N LEU A 131 -1.46 0.56 -14.99
CA LEU A 131 -2.86 0.14 -15.16
C LEU A 131 -3.26 -0.91 -14.12
N LEU A 132 -2.43 -1.94 -13.90
CA LEU A 132 -2.70 -2.97 -12.90
C LEU A 132 -2.68 -2.40 -11.48
N SER A 133 -1.84 -1.41 -11.18
CA SER A 133 -1.79 -0.77 -9.86
C SER A 133 -3.05 0.04 -9.57
N ILE A 134 -3.53 0.85 -10.53
CA ILE A 134 -4.78 1.60 -10.39
C ILE A 134 -5.97 0.63 -10.28
N ALA A 135 -6.04 -0.36 -11.18
CA ALA A 135 -7.08 -1.37 -11.16
C ALA A 135 -7.11 -2.14 -9.84
N SER A 136 -5.94 -2.53 -9.32
CA SER A 136 -5.83 -3.23 -8.03
C SER A 136 -6.23 -2.33 -6.86
N GLY A 137 -5.81 -1.06 -6.85
CA GLY A 137 -6.22 -0.10 -5.82
C GLY A 137 -7.74 0.08 -5.72
N ILE A 138 -8.44 0.02 -6.86
CA ILE A 138 -9.90 0.07 -6.92
C ILE A 138 -10.52 -1.29 -6.57
N ALA A 139 -10.07 -2.38 -7.21
CA ALA A 139 -10.62 -3.72 -7.03
C ALA A 139 -10.33 -4.32 -5.64
N TYR A 140 -9.42 -3.73 -4.86
CA TYR A 140 -9.12 -4.17 -3.51
C TYR A 140 -10.36 -4.11 -2.60
N THR A 141 -11.14 -3.03 -2.68
CA THR A 141 -12.39 -2.79 -1.91
C THR A 141 -13.62 -2.62 -2.81
N GLY A 142 -13.44 -2.04 -3.99
CA GLY A 142 -14.47 -1.81 -4.99
C GLY A 142 -14.81 -3.04 -5.85
N GLY A 143 -15.74 -2.84 -6.78
CA GLY A 143 -16.15 -3.87 -7.73
C GLY A 143 -17.01 -5.01 -7.13
N PRO A 144 -17.45 -5.95 -7.99
CA PRO A 144 -18.30 -7.08 -7.62
C PRO A 144 -17.56 -8.14 -6.79
N PHE A 145 -16.23 -8.21 -6.90
CA PHE A 145 -15.39 -9.17 -6.19
C PHE A 145 -14.18 -8.48 -5.55
N PRO A 146 -14.33 -7.90 -4.35
CA PRO A 146 -13.24 -7.16 -3.72
C PRO A 146 -12.15 -8.12 -3.25
N LEU A 147 -10.93 -7.89 -3.71
CA LEU A 147 -9.80 -8.78 -3.44
C LEU A 147 -9.53 -8.89 -1.93
N GLY A 148 -9.55 -7.75 -1.23
CA GLY A 148 -9.34 -7.69 0.22
C GLY A 148 -10.41 -8.45 1.00
N TYR A 149 -11.65 -8.50 0.49
CA TYR A 149 -12.76 -9.16 1.17
C TYR A 149 -12.76 -10.68 0.93
N ASN A 150 -12.02 -11.17 -0.05
CA ASN A 150 -12.05 -12.57 -0.47
C ASN A 150 -10.78 -13.35 -0.14
N GLY A 151 -9.94 -12.82 0.76
CA GLY A 151 -8.72 -13.50 1.23
C GLY A 151 -7.58 -13.46 0.22
N LEU A 152 -7.65 -12.56 -0.76
CA LEU A 152 -6.57 -12.34 -1.72
C LEU A 152 -5.67 -11.16 -1.32
N GLY A 153 -6.03 -10.43 -0.27
CA GLY A 153 -5.32 -9.21 0.13
C GLY A 153 -3.83 -9.43 0.36
N ASP A 154 -3.48 -10.49 1.10
CA ASP A 154 -2.12 -10.82 1.50
C ASP A 154 -1.20 -11.09 0.30
N LEU A 155 -1.69 -11.88 -0.66
CA LEU A 155 -0.99 -12.17 -1.92
C LEU A 155 -0.80 -10.91 -2.76
N PHE A 156 -1.86 -10.10 -2.90
CA PHE A 156 -1.80 -8.87 -3.69
C PHE A 156 -0.85 -7.84 -3.05
N VAL A 157 -0.89 -7.68 -1.73
CA VAL A 157 0.03 -6.77 -1.03
C VAL A 157 1.47 -7.23 -1.22
N PHE A 158 1.76 -8.53 -1.07
CA PHE A 158 3.10 -9.06 -1.30
C PHE A 158 3.59 -8.79 -2.73
N ILE A 159 2.76 -9.05 -3.74
CA ILE A 159 3.13 -8.85 -5.14
C ILE A 159 3.34 -7.37 -5.45
N PHE A 160 2.38 -6.50 -5.09
CA PHE A 160 2.44 -5.09 -5.50
C PHE A 160 3.46 -4.27 -4.70
N PHE A 161 3.51 -4.43 -3.38
CA PHE A 161 4.44 -3.69 -2.53
C PHE A 161 5.83 -4.32 -2.48
N GLY A 162 5.92 -5.64 -2.61
CA GLY A 162 7.21 -6.32 -2.76
C GLY A 162 7.68 -6.28 -4.20
N LEU A 163 7.29 -7.28 -4.98
CA LEU A 163 7.86 -7.55 -6.30
C LEU A 163 7.72 -6.37 -7.27
N VAL A 164 6.50 -5.86 -7.47
CA VAL A 164 6.23 -4.82 -8.46
C VAL A 164 6.87 -3.49 -8.06
N ALA A 165 6.70 -3.03 -6.82
CA ALA A 165 7.23 -1.73 -6.42
C ALA A 165 8.77 -1.74 -6.33
N VAL A 166 9.38 -2.75 -5.70
CA VAL A 166 10.85 -2.81 -5.59
C VAL A 166 11.50 -3.05 -6.95
N CYS A 167 11.08 -4.08 -7.69
CA CYS A 167 11.67 -4.39 -9.00
C CYS A 167 11.31 -3.32 -10.04
N GLY A 168 10.11 -2.74 -9.98
CA GLY A 168 9.69 -1.67 -10.88
C GLY A 168 10.50 -0.39 -10.65
N THR A 169 10.77 -0.02 -9.40
CA THR A 169 11.66 1.11 -9.08
C THR A 169 13.09 0.87 -9.57
N TYR A 170 13.63 -0.34 -9.42
CA TYR A 170 14.94 -0.69 -9.97
C TYR A 170 14.92 -0.63 -11.51
N TYR A 171 13.90 -1.21 -12.14
CA TYR A 171 13.75 -1.30 -13.58
C TYR A 171 13.73 0.06 -14.29
N VAL A 172 13.00 1.05 -13.75
CA VAL A 172 12.97 2.40 -14.35
C VAL A 172 14.32 3.14 -14.23
N GLN A 173 15.25 2.65 -13.41
CA GLN A 173 16.60 3.20 -13.29
C GLN A 173 17.60 2.41 -14.16
N ALA A 174 17.49 1.09 -14.18
CA ALA A 174 18.47 0.18 -14.78
C ALA A 174 18.09 -0.38 -16.16
N GLY A 175 16.83 -0.26 -16.59
CA GLY A 175 16.29 -0.84 -17.82
C GLY A 175 16.13 -2.37 -17.80
N THR A 176 16.48 -3.03 -16.70
CA THR A 176 16.41 -4.48 -16.48
C THR A 176 15.99 -4.79 -15.04
N VAL A 177 15.73 -6.05 -14.71
CA VAL A 177 15.47 -6.49 -13.32
C VAL A 177 16.64 -7.36 -12.88
N SER A 178 17.33 -6.99 -11.80
CA SER A 178 18.45 -7.77 -11.26
C SER A 178 17.98 -8.84 -10.26
N PRO A 179 18.72 -9.95 -10.10
CA PRO A 179 18.45 -10.91 -9.03
C PRO A 179 18.44 -10.27 -7.64
N ALA A 180 19.32 -9.28 -7.39
CA ALA A 180 19.35 -8.54 -6.13
C ALA A 180 18.04 -7.80 -5.88
N SER A 181 17.45 -7.16 -6.90
CA SER A 181 16.17 -6.46 -6.77
C SER A 181 15.01 -7.42 -6.43
N ILE A 182 15.00 -8.63 -7.01
CA ILE A 182 13.98 -9.66 -6.73
C ILE A 182 14.09 -10.15 -5.28
N TRP A 183 15.30 -10.47 -4.83
CA TRP A 183 15.50 -10.96 -3.47
C TRP A 183 15.27 -9.88 -2.41
N ALA A 184 15.62 -8.62 -2.69
CA ALA A 184 15.32 -7.49 -1.82
C ALA A 184 13.81 -7.17 -1.76
N ALA A 185 13.05 -7.53 -2.80
CA ALA A 185 11.60 -7.35 -2.85
C ALA A 185 10.84 -8.26 -1.87
N VAL A 186 11.36 -9.47 -1.61
CA VAL A 186 10.69 -10.45 -0.75
C VAL A 186 10.50 -9.95 0.69
N PRO A 187 11.55 -9.52 1.44
CA PRO A 187 11.36 -9.06 2.81
C PRO A 187 10.45 -7.83 2.89
N ILE A 188 10.50 -6.94 1.90
CA ILE A 188 9.63 -5.77 1.84
C ILE A 188 8.17 -6.16 1.58
N GLY A 189 7.92 -7.10 0.67
CA GLY A 189 6.59 -7.67 0.46
C GLY A 189 6.05 -8.33 1.73
N LEU A 190 6.87 -9.09 2.45
CA LEU A 190 6.49 -9.74 3.72
C LEU A 190 6.15 -8.71 4.80
N LEU A 191 6.92 -7.63 4.94
CA LEU A 191 6.64 -6.55 5.89
C LEU A 191 5.35 -5.80 5.54
N ALA A 192 5.14 -5.48 4.26
CA ALA A 192 3.90 -4.86 3.81
C ALA A 192 2.69 -5.76 4.08
N THR A 193 2.81 -7.07 3.82
CA THR A 193 1.77 -8.05 4.15
C THR A 193 1.57 -8.17 5.66
N ALA A 194 2.63 -8.12 6.48
CA ALA A 194 2.51 -8.14 7.93
C ALA A 194 1.72 -6.94 8.47
N ILE A 195 1.87 -5.76 7.86
CA ILE A 195 1.04 -4.58 8.16
C ILE A 195 -0.43 -4.86 7.85
N LEU A 196 -0.75 -5.53 6.75
CA LEU A 196 -2.12 -5.94 6.44
C LEU A 196 -2.63 -6.98 7.45
N VAL A 197 -1.85 -8.02 7.75
CA VAL A 197 -2.24 -9.11 8.66
C VAL A 197 -2.56 -8.58 10.05
N VAL A 198 -1.74 -7.67 10.61
CA VAL A 198 -2.02 -7.10 11.94
C VAL A 198 -3.28 -6.24 11.94
N ASN A 199 -3.60 -5.56 10.84
CA ASN A 199 -4.86 -4.84 10.68
C ASN A 199 -6.05 -5.81 10.62
N ASN A 200 -5.95 -6.87 9.81
CA ASN A 200 -6.99 -7.89 9.70
C ASN A 200 -7.20 -8.66 11.02
N LEU A 201 -6.14 -8.86 11.81
CA LEU A 201 -6.21 -9.46 13.14
C LEU A 201 -6.96 -8.59 14.14
N ARG A 202 -6.73 -7.27 14.10
CA ARG A 202 -7.47 -6.30 14.93
C ARG A 202 -8.95 -6.30 14.55
N ASP A 203 -9.23 -6.33 13.26
CA ASP A 203 -10.57 -6.10 12.72
C ASP A 203 -11.37 -7.41 12.49
N ILE A 204 -10.85 -8.58 12.93
CA ILE A 204 -11.41 -9.91 12.62
C ILE A 204 -12.90 -10.04 12.94
N ASP A 205 -13.34 -9.56 14.12
CA ASP A 205 -14.71 -9.71 14.59
C ASP A 205 -15.65 -8.76 13.82
N THR A 206 -15.21 -7.52 13.56
CA THR A 206 -15.95 -6.54 12.75
C THR A 206 -16.02 -6.94 11.28
N ASP A 207 -14.94 -7.50 10.72
CA ASP A 207 -14.87 -7.95 9.33
C ASP A 207 -15.78 -9.16 9.11
N ARG A 208 -15.84 -10.08 10.08
CA ARG A 208 -16.78 -11.20 10.07
C ARG A 208 -18.23 -10.72 10.08
N ALA A 209 -18.57 -9.77 10.94
CA ALA A 209 -19.92 -9.19 11.02
C ALA A 209 -20.31 -8.47 9.72
N ALA A 210 -19.35 -7.84 9.04
CA ALA A 210 -19.52 -7.21 7.73
C ALA A 210 -19.51 -8.21 6.55
N GLY A 211 -19.45 -9.52 6.80
CA GLY A 211 -19.46 -10.55 5.77
C GLY A 211 -18.16 -10.69 4.96
N LYS A 212 -17.06 -10.06 5.41
CA LYS A 212 -15.76 -10.20 4.76
C LYS A 212 -15.16 -11.57 5.06
N LYS A 213 -14.46 -12.13 4.08
CA LYS A 213 -13.80 -13.43 4.13
C LYS A 213 -12.28 -13.28 3.96
N THR A 214 -11.69 -12.36 4.71
CA THR A 214 -10.22 -12.16 4.79
C THR A 214 -9.55 -13.45 5.29
N LEU A 215 -8.23 -13.60 5.06
CA LEU A 215 -7.49 -14.75 5.61
C LEU A 215 -7.63 -14.81 7.13
N ALA A 216 -7.56 -13.66 7.81
CA ALA A 216 -7.76 -13.60 9.26
C ALA A 216 -9.13 -14.15 9.71
N VAL A 217 -10.22 -13.78 9.01
CA VAL A 217 -11.56 -14.30 9.31
C VAL A 217 -11.64 -15.81 9.08
N ARG A 218 -11.00 -16.32 8.01
CA ARG A 218 -10.99 -17.75 7.65
C ARG A 218 -10.15 -18.61 8.59
N PHE A 219 -8.94 -18.16 8.91
CA PHE A 219 -7.98 -18.89 9.73
C PHE A 219 -8.21 -18.71 11.23
N GLY A 220 -8.83 -17.59 11.63
CA GLY A 220 -9.04 -17.26 13.03
C GLY A 220 -7.82 -16.62 13.70
N ARG A 221 -8.03 -16.10 14.90
CA ARG A 221 -7.07 -15.25 15.63
C ARG A 221 -5.68 -15.88 15.80
N ARG A 222 -5.61 -17.14 16.26
CA ARG A 222 -4.34 -17.81 16.55
C ARG A 222 -3.50 -18.05 15.30
N ALA A 223 -4.10 -18.55 14.23
CA ALA A 223 -3.40 -18.79 12.98
C ALA A 223 -2.94 -17.49 12.32
N THR A 224 -3.75 -16.42 12.40
CA THR A 224 -3.37 -15.07 11.93
C THR A 224 -2.17 -14.50 12.71
N GLN A 225 -2.09 -14.76 14.02
CA GLN A 225 -0.90 -14.38 14.81
C GLN A 225 0.34 -15.15 14.38
N VAL A 226 0.21 -16.47 14.11
CA VAL A 226 1.31 -17.29 13.59
C VAL A 226 1.77 -16.77 12.24
N GLU A 227 0.84 -16.48 11.32
CA GLU A 227 1.14 -15.84 10.02
C GLU A 227 1.92 -14.54 10.21
N TYR A 228 1.46 -13.63 11.08
CA TYR A 228 2.16 -12.39 11.38
C TYR A 228 3.62 -12.62 11.85
N PHE A 229 3.84 -13.54 12.79
CA PHE A 229 5.19 -13.86 13.28
C PHE A 229 6.06 -14.51 12.21
N LEU A 230 5.50 -15.37 11.35
CA LEU A 230 6.23 -15.97 10.24
C LEU A 230 6.64 -14.92 9.21
N LEU A 231 5.73 -14.01 8.83
CA LEU A 231 6.04 -12.92 7.90
C LEU A 231 7.18 -12.05 8.43
N LEU A 232 7.12 -11.65 9.71
CA LEU A 232 8.20 -10.89 10.34
C LEU A 232 9.50 -11.69 10.41
N GLY A 233 9.46 -12.91 10.93
CA GLY A 233 10.65 -13.76 11.05
C GLY A 233 11.35 -13.98 9.71
N LEU A 234 10.58 -14.29 8.67
CA LEU A 234 11.10 -14.46 7.31
C LEU A 234 11.63 -13.15 6.72
N SER A 235 10.98 -12.01 6.97
CA SER A 235 11.47 -10.71 6.47
C SER A 235 12.87 -10.35 6.99
N TYR A 236 13.22 -10.76 8.20
CA TYR A 236 14.55 -10.54 8.77
C TYR A 236 15.53 -11.68 8.48
N ALA A 237 15.05 -12.92 8.33
CA ALA A 237 15.90 -14.06 8.00
C ALA A 237 16.40 -14.02 6.55
N ILE A 238 15.56 -13.63 5.59
CA ILE A 238 15.90 -13.67 4.15
C ILE A 238 17.15 -12.84 3.82
N PRO A 239 17.28 -11.57 4.25
CA PRO A 239 18.51 -10.79 4.03
C PRO A 239 19.79 -11.49 4.49
N VAL A 240 19.74 -12.16 5.66
CA VAL A 240 20.87 -12.92 6.19
C VAL A 240 21.19 -14.12 5.30
N LEU A 241 20.16 -14.86 4.87
CA LEU A 241 20.33 -16.05 4.03
C LEU A 241 20.92 -15.72 2.65
N ILE A 242 20.45 -14.65 2.00
CA ILE A 242 20.93 -14.26 0.67
C ILE A 242 22.35 -13.67 0.72
N TRP A 243 22.72 -13.02 1.82
CA TRP A 243 24.10 -12.59 2.05
C TRP A 243 25.03 -13.80 2.25
N LEU A 244 24.66 -14.74 3.13
CA LEU A 244 25.45 -15.96 3.36
C LEU A 244 25.58 -16.83 2.11
N ALA A 245 24.57 -16.82 1.23
CA ALA A 245 24.60 -17.52 -0.05
C ALA A 245 25.43 -16.80 -1.14
N GLY A 246 25.96 -15.60 -0.87
CA GLY A 246 26.72 -14.81 -1.85
C GLY A 246 25.88 -14.23 -2.99
N ILE A 247 24.54 -14.19 -2.83
CA ILE A 247 23.60 -13.67 -3.83
C ILE A 247 23.59 -12.13 -3.81
N ALA A 248 23.78 -11.54 -2.63
CA ALA A 248 23.81 -10.10 -2.43
C ALA A 248 24.98 -9.70 -1.52
N SER A 249 25.44 -8.46 -1.67
CA SER A 249 26.45 -7.88 -0.77
C SER A 249 25.86 -7.60 0.62
N ALA A 250 26.73 -7.33 1.61
CA ALA A 250 26.31 -7.03 2.98
C ALA A 250 25.37 -5.81 3.09
N TRP A 251 25.28 -4.98 2.05
CA TRP A 251 24.32 -3.87 1.96
C TRP A 251 22.86 -4.31 2.14
N VAL A 252 22.54 -5.57 1.83
CA VAL A 252 21.17 -6.08 1.97
C VAL A 252 20.71 -6.23 3.43
N LEU A 253 21.64 -6.14 4.40
CA LEU A 253 21.36 -6.24 5.83
C LEU A 253 20.98 -4.90 6.48
N LEU A 254 21.14 -3.78 5.76
CA LEU A 254 20.75 -2.44 6.19
C LEU A 254 19.33 -2.12 5.75
#